data_AF-A0A8T5VFD1-F1
#
_entry.id   AF-A0A8T5VFD1-F1
#
_cell.length_a   1.000
_cell.length_b   1.000
_cell.length_c   1.000
_cell.angle_alpha   90.00
_cell.angle_beta   90.00
_cell.angle_gamma   90.00
#
_symmetry.space_group_name_H-M   'P 1'
#
loop_
_entity.id
_entity.type
_entity.pdbx_description
1 polymer ?
#
loop_
_entity_poly.entity_id
_entity_poly.type
_entity_poly.pdbx_seq_one_letter_code
_entity_poly.pdbx_strand_id
1 'polypeptide(L)'
;MAGYFQRQLADYVEYHRDPWNCAMHVVGILLLFTGAVLPLTLVRFPIFGIEVSLAVVAALPVLVYWLMLDAGIGLGILAAMTVLLSVATAIGNQASIVMMWSIFAVLIGFGVAAQIVGHRVFEERQPSMVDHPAHFLLGPMFVMAKLFIALGFRRDLAAILAPLPTNSLSTR
;
A
#
# COMPACT_ATOMS: atom_id res chain seq x y z
N MET A 1 3.96 -16.37 10.25
CA MET A 1 3.89 -15.06 9.56
C MET A 1 2.62 -14.27 9.89
N ALA A 2 1.43 -14.87 9.84
CA ALA A 2 0.16 -14.18 10.12
C ALA A 2 0.15 -13.36 11.43
N GLY A 3 0.71 -13.87 12.53
CA GLY A 3 0.79 -13.13 13.79
C GLY A 3 1.65 -11.87 13.75
N TYR A 4 2.65 -11.79 12.87
CA TYR A 4 3.42 -10.55 12.68
C TYR A 4 2.58 -9.49 11.97
N PHE A 5 1.93 -9.86 10.86
CA PHE A 5 1.08 -8.93 10.11
C PHE A 5 -0.07 -8.40 10.98
N GLN A 6 -0.72 -9.26 11.77
CA GLN A 6 -1.81 -8.86 12.66
C GLN A 6 -1.37 -7.82 13.71
N ARG A 7 -0.18 -7.96 14.31
CA ARG A 7 0.37 -6.96 15.24
C ARG A 7 0.59 -5.61 14.55
N GLN A 8 1.25 -5.65 13.39
CA GLN A 8 1.50 -4.43 12.60
C GLN A 8 0.21 -3.76 12.14
N LEU A 9 -0.82 -4.54 11.81
CA LEU A 9 -2.14 -4.00 11.47
C LEU A 9 -2.81 -3.34 12.69
N ALA A 10 -2.70 -3.92 13.88
CA ALA A 10 -3.22 -3.32 15.11
C ALA A 10 -2.52 -1.98 15.41
N ASP A 11 -1.18 -1.96 15.34
CA ASP A 11 -0.36 -0.74 15.52
C ASP A 11 -0.75 0.33 14.48
N TYR A 12 -0.92 -0.07 13.22
CA TYR A 12 -1.34 0.83 12.15
C TYR A 12 -2.72 1.44 12.41
N VAL A 13 -3.72 0.62 12.78
CA VAL A 13 -5.09 1.10 13.03
C VAL A 13 -5.15 2.03 14.23
N GLU A 14 -4.33 1.80 15.25
CA GLU A 14 -4.19 2.73 16.37
C GLU A 14 -3.58 4.07 15.93
N TYR A 15 -2.66 4.05 14.98
CA TYR A 15 -2.03 5.25 14.42
C TYR A 15 -2.92 6.00 13.42
N HIS A 16 -3.84 5.31 12.73
CA HIS A 16 -4.68 5.86 11.65
C HIS A 16 -6.17 5.69 11.96
N ARG A 17 -6.67 6.52 12.86
CA ARG A 17 -8.06 6.48 13.32
C ARG A 17 -8.96 7.39 12.49
N ASP A 18 -8.43 8.49 11.95
CA ASP A 18 -9.21 9.45 11.20
C ASP A 18 -9.53 8.92 9.78
N PRO A 19 -10.81 8.96 9.35
CA PRO A 19 -11.21 8.45 8.04
C PRO A 19 -10.65 9.27 6.87
N TRP A 20 -10.44 10.58 7.03
CA TRP A 20 -9.84 11.44 6.00
C TRP A 20 -8.35 11.16 5.85
N ASN A 21 -7.62 10.96 6.94
CA ASN A 21 -6.25 10.47 6.86
C ASN A 21 -6.17 9.14 6.10
N CYS A 22 -7.07 8.20 6.43
CA CYS A 22 -7.12 6.91 5.74
C CYS A 22 -7.41 7.04 4.23
N ALA A 23 -8.32 7.94 3.84
CA ALA A 23 -8.62 8.20 2.43
C ALA A 23 -7.41 8.81 1.70
N MET A 24 -6.74 9.78 2.34
CA MET A 24 -5.52 10.40 1.81
C MET A 24 -4.38 9.37 1.67
N HIS A 25 -4.29 8.42 2.58
CA HIS A 25 -3.37 7.29 2.47
C HIS A 25 -3.66 6.40 1.27
N VAL A 26 -4.93 6.06 1.03
CA VAL A 26 -5.32 5.28 -0.15
C VAL A 26 -4.91 6.00 -1.42
N VAL A 27 -5.30 7.26 -1.58
CA VAL A 27 -4.94 8.08 -2.75
C VAL A 27 -3.43 8.17 -2.89
N GLY A 28 -2.72 8.49 -1.80
CA GLY A 28 -1.27 8.61 -1.81
C GLY A 28 -0.57 7.32 -2.23
N ILE A 29 -1.00 6.15 -1.75
CA ILE A 29 -0.41 4.86 -2.14
C ILE A 29 -0.63 4.57 -3.63
N LEU A 30 -1.83 4.85 -4.17
CA LEU A 30 -2.11 4.65 -5.59
C LEU A 30 -1.20 5.53 -6.46
N LEU A 31 -1.04 6.80 -6.09
CA LEU A 31 -0.17 7.75 -6.79
C LEU A 31 1.30 7.37 -6.68
N LEU A 32 1.78 7.07 -5.47
CA LEU A 32 3.17 6.72 -5.21
C LEU A 32 3.57 5.43 -5.90
N PHE A 33 2.72 4.40 -5.84
CA PHE A 33 2.98 3.14 -6.54
C PHE A 33 3.07 3.36 -8.04
N THR A 34 2.07 4.00 -8.65
CA THR A 34 2.02 4.25 -10.10
C THR A 34 3.19 5.12 -10.55
N GLY A 35 3.51 6.17 -9.80
CA GLY A 35 4.66 7.03 -10.04
C GLY A 35 5.96 6.25 -9.99
N ALA A 36 6.20 5.49 -8.93
CA ALA A 36 7.45 4.75 -8.74
C ALA A 36 7.70 3.71 -9.85
N VAL A 37 6.66 3.01 -10.30
CA VAL A 37 6.81 1.98 -11.35
C VAL A 37 6.88 2.55 -12.76
N LEU A 38 6.34 3.76 -13.01
CA LEU A 38 6.22 4.32 -14.35
C LEU A 38 7.56 4.42 -15.10
N PRO A 39 8.63 5.04 -14.57
CA PRO A 39 9.92 5.09 -15.27
C PRO A 39 10.52 3.70 -15.53
N LEU A 40 10.26 2.75 -14.64
CA LEU A 40 10.76 1.38 -14.73
C LEU A 40 10.08 0.58 -15.86
N THR A 41 8.98 1.07 -16.43
CA THR A 41 8.33 0.44 -17.59
C THR A 41 9.12 0.57 -18.89
N LEU A 42 10.07 1.52 -18.95
CA LEU A 42 10.92 1.76 -20.12
C LEU A 42 12.05 0.74 -20.27
N VAL A 43 12.52 0.17 -19.16
CA VAL A 43 13.56 -0.85 -19.18
C VAL A 43 12.90 -2.21 -19.27
N ARG A 44 13.18 -2.96 -20.33
CA ARG A 44 12.58 -4.27 -20.62
C ARG A 44 13.62 -5.30 -20.93
N PHE A 45 13.31 -6.54 -20.56
CA PHE A 45 14.16 -7.69 -20.77
C PHE A 45 13.34 -8.83 -21.39
N PRO A 46 13.89 -9.54 -22.38
CA PRO A 46 13.29 -10.77 -22.87
C PRO A 46 13.52 -11.89 -21.84
N ILE A 47 12.44 -12.41 -21.24
CA ILE A 47 12.47 -13.55 -20.32
C ILE A 47 11.59 -14.65 -20.91
N PHE A 48 12.20 -15.78 -21.29
CA PHE A 48 11.51 -16.90 -21.95
C PHE A 48 10.64 -16.49 -23.17
N GLY A 49 11.09 -15.49 -23.93
CA GLY A 49 10.36 -14.97 -25.09
C GLY A 49 9.24 -13.97 -24.78
N ILE A 50 9.10 -13.56 -23.51
CA ILE A 50 8.14 -12.53 -23.07
C ILE A 50 8.94 -11.28 -22.66
N GLU A 51 8.54 -10.12 -23.17
CA GLU A 51 9.09 -8.83 -22.74
C GLU A 51 8.58 -8.46 -21.34
N VAL A 52 9.46 -8.49 -20.36
CA VAL A 52 9.16 -8.16 -18.95
C VAL A 52 9.82 -6.84 -18.61
N SER A 53 9.05 -5.88 -18.08
CA SER A 53 9.59 -4.60 -17.64
C SER A 53 10.25 -4.68 -16.26
N LEU A 54 11.23 -3.81 -16.01
CA LEU A 54 11.89 -3.66 -14.72
C LEU A 54 10.87 -3.33 -13.60
N ALA A 55 9.77 -2.65 -13.94
CA ALA A 55 8.65 -2.40 -13.03
C ALA A 55 8.09 -3.70 -12.42
N VAL A 56 7.84 -4.71 -13.26
CA VAL A 56 7.33 -6.02 -12.81
C VAL A 56 8.39 -6.74 -11.97
N VAL A 57 9.64 -6.74 -12.42
CA VAL A 57 10.76 -7.37 -11.71
C VAL A 57 10.94 -6.76 -10.32
N ALA A 58 10.82 -5.43 -10.18
CA ALA A 58 10.95 -4.74 -8.90
C ALA A 58 9.75 -4.97 -7.97
N ALA A 59 8.54 -5.05 -8.51
CA ALA A 59 7.33 -5.24 -7.70
C ALA A 59 7.15 -6.68 -7.20
N LEU A 60 7.65 -7.66 -7.96
CA LEU A 60 7.39 -9.08 -7.70
C LEU A 60 7.89 -9.58 -6.32
N PRO A 61 9.12 -9.29 -5.87
CA PRO A 61 9.60 -9.73 -4.55
C PRO A 61 8.74 -9.19 -3.40
N VAL A 62 8.28 -7.94 -3.53
CA VAL A 62 7.42 -7.30 -2.53
C VAL A 62 6.04 -7.95 -2.51
N LEU A 63 5.47 -8.24 -3.69
CA LEU A 63 4.22 -8.98 -3.77
C LEU A 63 4.32 -10.38 -3.15
N VAL A 64 5.40 -11.12 -3.44
CA VAL A 64 5.64 -12.44 -2.84
C VAL A 64 5.70 -12.34 -1.33
N TYR A 65 6.41 -11.33 -0.80
CA TYR A 65 6.44 -11.07 0.64
C TYR A 65 5.04 -10.82 1.22
N TRP A 66 4.22 -9.99 0.58
CA TRP A 66 2.85 -9.73 1.04
C TRP A 66 1.95 -10.98 0.98
N LEU A 67 2.07 -11.80 -0.06
CA LEU A 67 1.36 -13.08 -0.17
C LEU A 67 1.78 -14.06 0.94
N MET A 68 3.05 -14.06 1.33
CA MET A 68 3.55 -14.88 2.45
C MET A 68 3.06 -14.40 3.82
N LEU A 69 2.81 -13.10 3.97
CA LEU A 69 2.25 -12.52 5.19
C LEU A 69 0.77 -12.84 5.35
N ASP A 70 -0.01 -12.64 4.28
CA ASP A 70 -1.42 -12.96 4.20
C ASP A 70 -1.86 -13.13 2.74
N ALA A 71 -2.14 -14.37 2.33
CA ALA A 71 -2.46 -14.67 0.94
C ALA A 71 -3.75 -13.99 0.44
N GLY A 72 -4.77 -13.85 1.31
CA GLY A 72 -6.04 -13.22 0.93
C GLY A 72 -5.86 -11.73 0.64
N ILE A 73 -5.16 -11.01 1.52
CA ILE A 73 -4.81 -9.60 1.29
C ILE A 73 -3.86 -9.47 0.09
N GLY A 74 -2.83 -10.32 0.00
CA GLY A 74 -1.86 -10.30 -1.09
C GLY A 74 -2.49 -10.51 -2.46
N LEU A 75 -3.51 -11.37 -2.59
CA LEU A 75 -4.26 -11.55 -3.84
C LEU A 75 -5.07 -10.30 -4.22
N GLY A 76 -5.68 -9.62 -3.24
CA GLY A 76 -6.34 -8.33 -3.47
C GLY A 76 -5.35 -7.28 -3.98
N ILE A 77 -4.14 -7.25 -3.40
CA ILE A 77 -3.07 -6.36 -3.85
C ILE A 77 -2.58 -6.75 -5.25
N LEU A 78 -2.41 -8.03 -5.55
CA LEU A 78 -2.04 -8.49 -6.91
C LEU A 78 -3.03 -7.95 -7.95
N ALA A 79 -4.34 -8.00 -7.68
CA ALA A 79 -5.34 -7.46 -8.58
C ALA A 79 -5.16 -5.94 -8.80
N ALA A 80 -5.04 -5.16 -7.72
CA ALA A 80 -4.81 -3.72 -7.81
C ALA A 80 -3.49 -3.38 -8.52
N MET A 81 -2.41 -4.09 -8.15
CA MET A 81 -1.07 -3.94 -8.71
C MET A 81 -1.06 -4.22 -10.22
N THR A 82 -1.79 -5.24 -10.67
CA THR A 82 -1.94 -5.57 -12.10
C THR A 82 -2.55 -4.40 -12.85
N VAL A 83 -3.65 -3.82 -12.34
CA VAL A 83 -4.29 -2.66 -12.95
C VAL A 83 -3.33 -1.47 -13.01
N LEU A 84 -2.66 -1.13 -11.91
CA LEU A 84 -1.76 0.02 -11.86
C LEU A 84 -0.52 -0.15 -12.75
N LEU A 85 0.03 -1.37 -12.84
CA LEU A 85 1.13 -1.69 -13.75
C LEU A 85 0.68 -1.61 -15.21
N SER A 86 -0.54 -2.06 -15.54
CA SER A 86 -1.10 -1.89 -16.88
C SER A 86 -1.27 -0.41 -17.25
N VAL A 87 -1.77 0.41 -16.32
CA VAL A 87 -1.88 1.87 -16.50
C VAL A 87 -0.51 2.49 -16.74
N ALA A 88 0.46 2.20 -15.88
CA ALA A 88 1.83 2.72 -16.01
C ALA A 88 2.47 2.29 -17.35
N THR A 89 2.27 1.05 -17.77
CA THR A 89 2.78 0.53 -19.05
C THR A 89 2.11 1.23 -20.24
N ALA A 90 0.79 1.45 -20.18
CA ALA A 90 0.06 2.16 -21.23
C ALA A 90 0.51 3.61 -21.38
N ILE A 91 0.82 4.29 -20.26
CA ILE A 91 1.43 5.62 -20.26
C ILE A 91 2.84 5.55 -20.84
N GLY A 92 3.70 4.64 -20.35
CA GLY A 92 5.08 4.50 -20.78
C GLY A 92 5.25 4.18 -22.28
N ASN A 93 4.29 3.47 -22.88
CA ASN A 93 4.29 3.18 -24.31
C ASN A 93 3.99 4.40 -25.20
N GLN A 94 3.36 5.45 -24.66
CA GLN A 94 2.88 6.60 -25.42
C GLN A 94 3.58 7.91 -25.04
N ALA A 95 4.06 8.03 -23.81
CA ALA A 95 4.69 9.23 -23.30
C ALA A 95 6.10 9.41 -23.86
N SER A 96 6.44 10.64 -24.26
CA SER A 96 7.84 11.03 -24.44
C SER A 96 8.60 10.97 -23.12
N ILE A 97 9.93 10.89 -23.17
CA ILE A 97 10.77 10.85 -21.97
C ILE A 97 10.49 12.06 -21.05
N VAL A 98 10.36 13.26 -21.63
CA VAL A 98 10.04 14.48 -20.87
C VAL A 98 8.68 14.37 -20.20
N MET A 99 7.64 13.98 -20.94
CA MET A 99 6.29 13.81 -20.41
C MET A 99 6.25 12.76 -19.29
N MET A 100 6.96 11.65 -19.46
CA MET A 100 7.04 10.58 -18.46
C MET A 100 7.62 11.11 -17.14
N TRP A 101 8.73 11.85 -17.18
CA TRP A 101 9.31 12.44 -15.97
C TRP A 101 8.43 13.53 -15.35
N SER A 102 7.68 14.28 -16.16
CA SER A 102 6.67 15.21 -15.65
C SER A 102 5.53 14.48 -14.92
N ILE A 103 4.98 13.42 -15.49
CA ILE A 103 3.95 12.59 -14.85
C ILE A 103 4.49 11.96 -13.57
N PHE A 104 5.70 11.40 -13.60
CA PHE A 104 6.38 10.88 -12.42
C PHE A 104 6.45 11.92 -11.30
N ALA A 105 6.94 13.13 -11.60
CA ALA A 105 7.09 14.19 -10.61
C ALA A 105 5.75 14.60 -9.99
N VAL A 106 4.70 14.70 -10.81
CA VAL A 106 3.33 14.99 -10.34
C VAL A 106 2.81 13.87 -9.43
N LEU A 107 2.88 12.61 -9.88
CA LEU A 107 2.38 11.47 -9.09
C LEU A 107 3.10 11.32 -7.76
N ILE A 108 4.44 11.42 -7.75
CA ILE A 108 5.22 11.35 -6.52
C ILE A 108 4.95 12.57 -5.63
N GLY A 109 4.93 13.78 -6.18
CA GLY A 109 4.70 15.00 -5.43
C GLY A 109 3.34 15.01 -4.72
N PHE A 110 2.25 14.76 -5.45
CA PHE A 110 0.92 14.68 -4.88
C PHE A 110 0.75 13.47 -3.96
N GLY A 111 1.37 12.34 -4.30
CA GLY A 111 1.36 11.14 -3.46
C GLY A 111 1.99 11.39 -2.10
N VAL A 112 3.18 11.98 -2.05
CA VAL A 112 3.86 12.36 -0.80
C VAL A 112 3.05 13.42 -0.05
N ALA A 113 2.55 14.44 -0.74
CA ALA A 113 1.72 15.47 -0.14
C ALA A 113 0.48 14.87 0.54
N ALA A 114 -0.19 13.90 -0.09
CA ALA A 114 -1.35 13.24 0.49
C ALA A 114 -1.00 12.50 1.80
N GLN A 115 0.13 11.79 1.86
CA GLN A 115 0.60 11.12 3.08
C GLN A 115 0.90 12.13 4.20
N ILE A 116 1.61 13.21 3.88
CA ILE A 116 2.00 14.23 4.87
C ILE A 116 0.77 14.97 5.39
N VAL A 117 -0.10 15.44 4.50
CA VAL A 117 -1.32 16.18 4.87
C VAL A 117 -2.25 15.29 5.68
N GLY A 118 -2.44 14.03 5.25
CA GLY A 118 -3.19 13.01 5.99
C GLY A 118 -2.78 12.96 7.46
N HIS A 119 -1.49 12.72 7.70
CA HIS A 119 -0.94 12.60 9.03
C HIS A 119 -0.96 13.91 9.84
N ARG A 120 -0.51 15.00 9.24
CA ARG A 120 -0.29 16.27 9.97
C ARG A 120 -1.58 17.00 10.30
N VAL A 121 -2.57 16.94 9.41
CA VAL A 121 -3.81 17.71 9.55
C VAL A 121 -4.89 16.91 10.28
N PHE A 122 -5.00 15.60 10.04
CA PHE A 122 -6.12 14.80 10.55
C PHE A 122 -5.75 13.91 11.73
N GLU A 123 -4.49 13.49 11.88
CA GLU A 123 -4.03 12.75 13.06
C GLU A 123 -3.18 13.62 14.01
N GLU A 124 -2.81 14.83 13.59
CA GLU A 124 -1.87 15.73 14.30
C GLU A 124 -0.55 15.04 14.66
N ARG A 125 -0.14 14.05 13.84
CA ARG A 125 1.04 13.20 14.05
C ARG A 125 1.98 13.31 12.86
N GLN A 126 3.22 12.87 13.05
CA GLN A 126 4.13 12.68 11.94
C GLN A 126 3.73 11.45 11.10
N PRO A 127 4.31 11.26 9.90
CA PRO A 127 4.07 10.05 9.14
C PRO A 127 4.48 8.80 9.93
N SER A 128 3.60 7.80 9.98
CA SER A 128 3.78 6.64 10.86
C SER A 128 5.07 5.85 10.61
N MET A 129 5.58 5.89 9.37
CA MET A 129 6.85 5.27 8.98
C MET A 129 8.07 5.85 9.71
N VAL A 130 7.98 7.07 10.24
CA VAL A 130 9.04 7.69 11.05
C VAL A 130 9.19 6.96 12.37
N ASP A 131 8.07 6.60 13.00
CA ASP A 131 8.04 5.86 14.27
C ASP A 131 8.15 4.34 14.05
N HIS A 132 7.56 3.85 12.97
CA HIS A 132 7.44 2.42 12.64
C HIS A 132 7.86 2.18 11.19
N PRO A 133 9.17 2.00 10.90
CA PRO A 133 9.67 1.90 9.52
C PRO A 133 9.01 0.80 8.67
N ALA A 134 8.57 -0.29 9.31
CA ALA A 134 7.83 -1.37 8.64
C ALA A 134 6.52 -0.89 7.99
N HIS A 135 5.91 0.19 8.48
CA HIS A 135 4.69 0.77 7.90
C HIS A 135 4.90 1.29 6.48
N PHE A 136 6.12 1.64 6.10
CA PHE A 136 6.44 2.01 4.73
C PHE A 136 6.18 0.83 3.77
N LEU A 137 6.69 -0.35 4.10
CA LEU A 137 6.54 -1.55 3.28
C LEU A 137 5.14 -2.16 3.38
N LEU A 138 4.49 -2.05 4.55
CA LEU A 138 3.21 -2.70 4.83
C LEU A 138 1.99 -1.80 4.55
N GLY A 139 2.18 -0.52 4.23
CA GLY A 139 1.10 0.44 3.93
C GLY A 139 0.02 -0.10 2.98
N PRO A 140 0.38 -0.69 1.82
CA PRO A 140 -0.61 -1.29 0.91
C PRO A 140 -1.40 -2.45 1.52
N MET A 141 -0.76 -3.27 2.36
CA MET A 141 -1.45 -4.35 3.07
C MET A 141 -2.45 -3.81 4.08
N PHE A 142 -2.12 -2.74 4.80
CA PHE A 142 -3.03 -2.15 5.77
C PHE A 142 -4.26 -1.53 5.11
N VAL A 143 -4.07 -0.79 4.01
CA VAL A 143 -5.19 -0.21 3.25
C VAL A 143 -6.09 -1.30 2.68
N MET A 144 -5.50 -2.35 2.08
CA MET A 144 -6.27 -3.47 1.54
C MET A 144 -7.00 -4.25 2.64
N ALA A 145 -6.39 -4.43 3.81
CA ALA A 145 -7.04 -5.05 4.96
C ALA A 145 -8.25 -4.25 5.45
N LYS A 146 -8.13 -2.92 5.59
CA LYS A 146 -9.27 -2.05 5.96
C LYS A 146 -10.39 -2.14 4.92
N LEU A 147 -10.06 -2.16 3.62
CA LEU A 147 -11.05 -2.35 2.55
C LEU A 147 -11.78 -3.70 2.69
N PHE A 148 -11.04 -4.80 2.86
CA PHE A 148 -11.65 -6.13 2.98
C PHE A 148 -12.48 -6.29 4.26
N ILE A 149 -12.08 -5.64 5.35
CA ILE A 149 -12.87 -5.57 6.59
C ILE A 149 -14.17 -4.80 6.33
N ALA A 150 -14.10 -3.62 5.70
CA ALA A 150 -15.26 -2.81 5.38
C ALA A 150 -16.25 -3.52 4.44
N LEU A 151 -15.75 -4.35 3.52
CA LEU A 151 -16.55 -5.19 2.63
C LEU A 151 -17.05 -6.50 3.29
N GLY A 152 -16.65 -6.77 4.54
CA GLY A 152 -17.08 -7.96 5.29
C GLY A 152 -16.35 -9.27 4.95
N PHE A 153 -15.28 -9.22 4.15
CA PHE A 153 -14.52 -10.40 3.72
C PHE A 153 -13.52 -10.91 4.76
N ARG A 154 -13.12 -10.09 5.73
CA ARG A 154 -12.07 -10.41 6.72
C ARG A 154 -12.51 -10.17 8.16
N ARG A 155 -13.54 -10.91 8.59
CA ARG A 155 -14.05 -10.87 9.97
C ARG A 155 -13.00 -11.31 11.00
N ASP A 156 -12.10 -12.20 10.60
CA ASP A 156 -10.95 -12.64 11.40
C ASP A 156 -10.01 -11.48 11.75
N LEU A 157 -9.73 -10.57 10.80
CA LEU A 157 -8.94 -9.37 11.07
C LEU A 157 -9.73 -8.34 11.85
N ALA A 158 -11.03 -8.18 11.55
CA ALA A 158 -11.90 -7.26 12.29
C ALA A 158 -11.97 -7.63 13.79
N ALA A 159 -12.00 -8.92 14.12
CA ALA A 159 -12.04 -9.41 15.50
C ALA A 159 -10.80 -9.01 16.32
N ILE A 160 -9.63 -8.89 15.68
CA ILE A 160 -8.36 -8.50 16.33
C ILE A 160 -8.34 -7.00 16.64
N LEU A 161 -9.08 -6.21 15.87
CA LEU A 161 -9.19 -4.76 16.04
C LEU A 161 -10.32 -4.36 17.02
N ALA A 162 -11.17 -5.31 17.41
CA ALA A 162 -12.22 -5.05 18.38
C ALA A 162 -11.60 -4.74 19.76
N PRO A 163 -12.13 -3.76 20.51
CA PRO A 163 -11.69 -3.52 21.87
C PRO A 163 -11.84 -4.79 22.70
N LEU A 164 -10.80 -5.16 23.47
CA LEU A 164 -10.93 -6.27 24.42
C LEU A 164 -12.07 -5.97 25.40
N PRO A 165 -12.92 -6.96 25.73
CA PRO A 165 -13.95 -6.75 26.73
C PRO A 165 -13.31 -6.31 28.05
N THR A 166 -13.79 -5.19 28.59
CA THR A 166 -13.32 -4.51 29.80
C THR A 166 -13.33 -5.38 31.07
N ASN A 167 -13.88 -6.59 31.00
CA ASN A 167 -14.06 -7.49 32.14
C ASN A 167 -12.90 -8.47 32.39
N SER A 168 -11.79 -8.39 31.65
CA SER A 168 -10.64 -9.30 31.79
C SER A 168 -9.54 -8.81 32.75
N LEU A 169 -9.68 -7.60 33.31
CA LEU A 169 -8.69 -6.99 34.21
C LEU A 169 -9.12 -6.98 35.70
N SER A 170 -10.21 -7.66 36.05
CA SER A 170 -10.74 -7.70 37.43
C SER A 170 -10.26 -8.90 38.28
N THR A 171 -9.32 -9.72 37.80
CA THR A 171 -8.80 -10.84 38.59
C THR A 171 -7.28 -10.90 38.55
N ARG A 172 -6.63 -10.02 39.31
CA ARG A 172 -5.38 -10.29 40.04
C ARG A 172 -5.32 -9.45 41.30
#